data_AF-A0A939IRM1-F1
#
_entry.id   AF-A0A939IRM1-F1
#
_cell.length_a   1.000
_cell.length_b   1.000
_cell.length_c   1.000
_cell.angle_alpha   90.00
_cell.angle_beta   90.00
_cell.angle_gamma   90.00
#
_symmetry.space_group_name_H-M   'P 1'
#
loop_
_entity.id
_entity.type
_entity.pdbx_description
1 polymer ?
#
loop_
_entity_poly.entity_id
_entity_poly.type
_entity_poly.pdbx_seq_one_letter_code
_entity_poly.pdbx_strand_id
1 'polypeptide(L)'
;MSTTPYVIGITGHRALDECATRFASDKIKALLEQLQSRMQVTPLVAITGMACGADRLLARAALELGIPVEAHLPMPLEEYRRDFNDAEWQDMQQLLANPLVTAQVVEQLHGLPADQPLEAEARDIQYWVLGQHLVSQCNLLIAVWDGDNTGLTGGTSDVLLDYLDAQPRRRHDRQKSQQAKINYLYREDSAQLMGRLAYWIPVTRQGQLYTRDDSTTADCYLSGEIGTYELECFPRMPGSLWDDVEHLEEYNQQTQRLVEEGTINPQNSLLNHYEQAFSPIPEHRLQDLDKEFLKADAVAIGNQKHSDSQFTLFSLIAASMGFLFLIYAKLVASKYLLIGYLLLFFVGWRYYRNIQQRHSFTNHLTARVLAETLRTELYLVLIGRNNHKRPTQIMNSCGVSQFQGFNWIKHIILSKVPMHLVKQSNPEHLEYNVQFVCDHWLLEQADYFERKTHLLSHRHHKLEHIKSALFVSSAVMALLLILFKYPMTDMQIYADINAKSITVLLMGLLPFLLGVWEIYQNKMAVKELLWQYRTQSILFNEAKQHIETATTLEQKCAVLSELAERALLENYIWIIHRYHREHEPPAAG
;
A
#
# COMPACT_ATOMS: atom_id res chain seq x y z
N MET A 1 -10.44 15.31 7.94
CA MET A 1 -9.66 14.70 6.83
C MET A 1 -10.65 14.00 5.91
N SER A 2 -10.51 14.15 4.59
CA SER A 2 -11.35 13.44 3.59
C SER A 2 -10.84 12.03 3.35
N THR A 3 -11.70 11.12 2.88
CA THR A 3 -11.34 9.78 2.43
C THR A 3 -10.54 9.81 1.13
N THR A 4 -9.84 8.72 0.83
CA THR A 4 -8.98 8.59 -0.35
C THR A 4 -9.83 8.07 -1.52
N PRO A 5 -10.00 8.82 -2.62
CA PRO A 5 -10.91 8.44 -3.70
C PRO A 5 -10.35 7.26 -4.51
N TYR A 6 -11.27 6.53 -5.16
CA TYR A 6 -10.94 5.66 -6.28
C TYR A 6 -11.13 6.44 -7.58
N VAL A 7 -10.05 6.63 -8.32
CA VAL A 7 -10.00 7.50 -9.50
C VAL A 7 -9.99 6.65 -10.77
N ILE A 8 -10.90 6.95 -11.71
CA ILE A 8 -10.96 6.32 -13.02
C ILE A 8 -10.46 7.30 -14.07
N GLY A 9 -9.37 6.94 -14.74
CA GLY A 9 -8.84 7.70 -15.86
C GLY A 9 -9.36 7.17 -17.19
N ILE A 10 -9.25 7.97 -18.24
CA ILE A 10 -9.48 7.53 -19.61
C ILE A 10 -8.36 7.98 -20.54
N THR A 11 -8.08 7.16 -21.54
CA THR A 11 -7.32 7.52 -22.73
C THR A 11 -8.02 6.92 -23.94
N GLY A 12 -8.02 7.61 -25.07
CA GLY A 12 -8.68 7.08 -26.25
C GLY A 12 -8.63 7.96 -27.48
N HIS A 13 -9.24 7.46 -28.55
CA HIS A 13 -9.31 8.19 -29.82
C HIS A 13 -10.21 9.43 -29.72
N ARG A 14 -9.77 10.49 -30.40
CA ARG A 14 -10.53 11.74 -30.56
C ARG A 14 -11.71 11.61 -31.53
N ALA A 15 -11.51 10.85 -32.61
CA ALA A 15 -12.50 10.63 -33.65
C ALA A 15 -13.07 9.20 -33.55
N LEU A 16 -14.29 9.11 -33.04
CA LEU A 16 -15.07 7.87 -32.94
C LEU A 16 -16.29 7.96 -33.87
N ASP A 17 -16.68 6.85 -34.49
CA ASP A 17 -17.98 6.79 -35.18
C ASP A 17 -19.15 6.64 -34.19
N GLU A 18 -20.38 6.82 -34.64
CA GLU A 18 -21.57 6.79 -33.77
C GLU A 18 -21.77 5.45 -33.06
N CYS A 19 -21.50 4.34 -33.75
CA CYS A 19 -21.62 2.99 -33.19
C CYS A 19 -20.58 2.74 -32.09
N ALA A 20 -19.33 3.09 -32.35
CA ALA A 20 -18.22 3.01 -31.40
C ALA A 20 -18.46 3.91 -30.18
N THR A 21 -19.00 5.12 -30.41
CA THR A 21 -19.37 6.07 -29.35
C THR A 21 -20.42 5.48 -28.42
N ARG A 22 -21.50 4.92 -28.97
CA ARG A 22 -22.57 4.29 -28.18
C ARG A 22 -22.07 3.07 -27.43
N PHE A 23 -21.33 2.19 -28.10
CA PHE A 23 -20.76 0.99 -27.49
C PHE A 23 -19.83 1.33 -26.32
N ALA A 24 -18.89 2.27 -26.52
CA ALA A 24 -17.98 2.70 -25.47
C ALA A 24 -18.73 3.36 -24.31
N SER A 25 -19.73 4.20 -24.59
CA SER A 25 -20.53 4.85 -23.55
C SER A 25 -21.29 3.84 -22.68
N ASP A 26 -21.93 2.85 -23.29
CA ASP A 26 -22.68 1.81 -22.57
C ASP A 26 -21.74 0.99 -21.66
N LYS A 27 -20.54 0.67 -22.15
CA LYS A 27 -19.52 -0.07 -21.39
C LYS A 27 -18.91 0.72 -20.25
N ILE A 28 -18.57 1.99 -20.48
CA ILE A 28 -18.08 2.90 -19.43
C ILE A 28 -19.14 3.02 -18.34
N LYS A 29 -20.40 3.26 -18.70
CA LYS A 29 -21.50 3.39 -17.73
C LYS A 29 -21.67 2.13 -16.87
N ALA A 30 -21.68 0.96 -17.50
CA ALA A 30 -21.80 -0.31 -16.79
C ALA A 30 -20.64 -0.54 -15.80
N LEU A 31 -19.40 -0.20 -16.19
CA LEU A 31 -18.25 -0.29 -15.29
C LEU A 31 -18.38 0.67 -14.10
N LEU A 32 -18.78 1.91 -14.34
CA LEU A 32 -18.98 2.92 -13.28
C LEU A 32 -20.06 2.49 -12.28
N GLU A 33 -21.19 1.99 -12.75
CA GLU A 33 -22.26 1.45 -11.90
C GLU A 33 -21.77 0.25 -11.07
N GLN A 34 -21.00 -0.66 -11.70
CA GLN A 34 -20.46 -1.83 -11.04
C GLN A 34 -19.51 -1.43 -9.88
N LEU A 35 -18.62 -0.47 -10.11
CA LEU A 35 -17.70 0.04 -9.09
C LEU A 35 -18.44 0.81 -7.98
N GLN A 36 -19.36 1.71 -8.34
CA GLN A 36 -20.15 2.48 -7.38
C GLN A 36 -20.96 1.58 -6.46
N SER A 37 -21.48 0.45 -6.95
CA SER A 37 -22.26 -0.50 -6.13
C SER A 37 -21.45 -1.17 -4.99
N ARG A 38 -20.12 -1.15 -5.06
CA ARG A 38 -19.20 -1.79 -4.12
C ARG A 38 -18.51 -0.81 -3.17
N MET A 39 -18.58 0.48 -3.45
CA MET A 39 -17.96 1.54 -2.65
C MET A 39 -19.05 2.28 -1.87
N GLN A 40 -19.06 2.14 -0.55
CA GLN A 40 -20.05 2.83 0.31
C GLN A 40 -19.50 4.16 0.80
N VAL A 41 -18.23 4.16 1.21
CA VAL A 41 -17.56 5.31 1.82
C VAL A 41 -16.48 5.88 0.89
N THR A 42 -15.89 5.04 0.03
CA THR A 42 -14.88 5.47 -0.95
C THR A 42 -15.51 6.31 -2.05
N PRO A 43 -15.09 7.57 -2.23
CA PRO A 43 -15.58 8.39 -3.34
C PRO A 43 -15.05 7.85 -4.67
N LEU A 44 -15.94 7.64 -5.64
CA LEU A 44 -15.57 7.39 -7.02
C LEU A 44 -15.40 8.73 -7.75
N VAL A 45 -14.29 8.93 -8.45
CA VAL A 45 -13.99 10.17 -9.19
C VAL A 45 -13.51 9.82 -10.59
N ALA A 46 -13.98 10.55 -11.60
CA ALA A 46 -13.48 10.42 -12.97
C ALA A 46 -12.43 11.51 -13.25
N ILE A 47 -11.28 11.14 -13.82
CA ILE A 47 -10.23 12.08 -14.24
C ILE A 47 -10.08 12.05 -15.77
N THR A 48 -10.03 13.21 -16.41
CA THR A 48 -10.01 13.32 -17.87
C THR A 48 -9.25 14.55 -18.37
N GLY A 49 -8.69 14.48 -19.58
CA GLY A 49 -8.11 15.62 -20.29
C GLY A 49 -9.14 16.56 -20.94
N MET A 50 -10.42 16.16 -20.94
CA MET A 50 -11.53 16.86 -21.60
C MET A 50 -11.37 17.04 -23.13
N ALA A 51 -10.50 16.26 -23.76
CA ALA A 51 -10.35 16.25 -25.22
C ALA A 51 -11.65 15.76 -25.92
N CYS A 52 -11.79 15.99 -27.23
CA CYS A 52 -12.90 15.38 -27.98
C CYS A 52 -12.78 13.84 -28.00
N GLY A 53 -13.90 13.15 -28.23
CA GLY A 53 -13.96 11.68 -28.27
C GLY A 53 -14.03 11.05 -26.87
N ALA A 54 -13.13 10.10 -26.62
CA ALA A 54 -13.17 9.24 -25.43
C ALA A 54 -13.26 10.01 -24.09
N ASP A 55 -12.45 11.05 -23.93
CA ASP A 55 -12.40 11.88 -22.72
C ASP A 55 -13.79 12.40 -22.29
N ARG A 56 -14.58 12.90 -23.26
CA ARG A 56 -15.94 13.40 -23.00
C ARG A 56 -16.94 12.28 -22.77
N LEU A 57 -16.70 11.07 -23.27
CA LEU A 57 -17.56 9.92 -22.97
C LEU A 57 -17.48 9.55 -21.50
N LEU A 58 -16.28 9.49 -20.92
CA LEU A 58 -16.14 9.29 -19.48
C LEU A 58 -16.78 10.43 -18.70
N ALA A 59 -16.53 11.68 -19.08
CA ALA A 59 -17.10 12.83 -18.40
C ALA A 59 -18.63 12.78 -18.36
N ARG A 60 -19.29 12.52 -19.50
CA ARG A 60 -20.76 12.40 -19.56
C ARG A 60 -21.28 11.23 -18.74
N ALA A 61 -20.69 10.05 -18.90
CA ALA A 61 -21.12 8.86 -18.18
C ALA A 61 -20.99 9.04 -16.66
N ALA A 62 -19.92 9.67 -16.19
CA ALA A 62 -19.74 10.02 -14.79
C ALA A 62 -20.81 11.02 -14.31
N LEU A 63 -21.04 12.10 -15.04
CA LEU A 63 -22.03 13.11 -14.69
C LEU A 63 -23.47 12.57 -14.65
N GLU A 64 -23.84 11.67 -15.56
CA GLU A 64 -25.13 10.97 -15.53
C GLU A 64 -25.35 10.15 -14.26
N LEU A 65 -24.27 9.61 -13.68
CA LEU A 65 -24.29 8.80 -12.46
C LEU A 65 -24.02 9.63 -11.20
N GLY A 66 -23.91 10.96 -11.32
CA GLY A 66 -23.59 11.86 -10.20
C GLY A 66 -22.16 11.71 -9.68
N ILE A 67 -21.26 11.13 -10.47
CA ILE A 67 -19.85 10.95 -10.14
C ILE A 67 -19.10 12.26 -10.46
N PRO A 68 -18.35 12.85 -9.51
CA PRO A 68 -17.53 14.03 -9.76
C PRO A 68 -16.48 13.79 -10.85
N VAL A 69 -16.21 14.83 -11.65
CA VAL A 69 -15.23 14.79 -12.74
C VAL A 69 -14.14 15.84 -12.49
N GLU A 70 -12.90 15.40 -12.44
CA GLU A 70 -11.72 16.25 -12.42
C GLU A 70 -11.17 16.39 -13.85
N ALA A 71 -11.33 17.58 -14.41
CA ALA A 71 -10.83 17.95 -15.74
C ALA A 71 -9.41 18.53 -15.61
N HIS A 72 -8.42 17.77 -16.06
CA HIS A 72 -7.01 18.15 -16.04
C HIS A 72 -6.58 18.63 -17.42
N LEU A 73 -6.30 19.92 -17.54
CA LEU A 73 -6.02 20.53 -18.82
C LEU A 73 -4.50 20.59 -19.05
N PRO A 74 -4.02 20.34 -20.29
CA PRO A 74 -2.59 20.41 -20.59
C PRO A 74 -2.05 21.85 -20.56
N MET A 75 -2.93 22.84 -20.73
CA MET A 75 -2.62 24.25 -20.82
C MET A 75 -3.85 25.08 -20.41
N PRO A 76 -3.69 26.40 -20.14
CA PRO A 76 -4.82 27.28 -19.85
C PRO A 76 -5.91 27.22 -20.91
N LEU A 77 -7.17 27.44 -20.50
CA LEU A 77 -8.35 27.30 -21.37
C LEU A 77 -8.28 28.17 -22.62
N GLU A 78 -7.70 29.37 -22.51
CA GLU A 78 -7.53 30.31 -23.61
C GLU A 78 -6.63 29.75 -24.72
N GLU A 79 -5.59 29.00 -24.34
CA GLU A 79 -4.68 28.36 -25.28
C GLU A 79 -5.27 27.04 -25.78
N TYR A 80 -5.88 26.27 -24.90
CA TYR A 80 -6.46 24.97 -25.24
C TYR A 80 -7.62 25.08 -26.22
N ARG A 81 -8.38 26.19 -26.18
CA ARG A 81 -9.45 26.51 -27.15
C ARG A 81 -9.00 26.38 -28.60
N ARG A 82 -7.71 26.64 -28.91
CA ARG A 82 -7.18 26.59 -30.28
C ARG A 82 -7.24 25.20 -30.91
N ASP A 83 -7.42 24.16 -30.12
CA ASP A 83 -7.45 22.77 -30.56
C ASP A 83 -8.86 22.26 -30.89
N PHE A 84 -9.88 23.12 -30.76
CA PHE A 84 -11.28 22.76 -30.93
C PHE A 84 -11.95 23.65 -31.97
N ASN A 85 -12.84 23.05 -32.76
CA ASN A 85 -13.81 23.83 -33.53
C ASN A 85 -14.91 24.42 -32.62
N ASP A 86 -15.72 25.34 -33.14
CA ASP A 86 -16.73 26.04 -32.32
C ASP A 86 -17.74 25.10 -31.65
N ALA A 87 -18.15 24.03 -32.33
CA ALA A 87 -19.09 23.06 -31.76
C ALA A 87 -18.44 22.23 -30.65
N GLU A 88 -17.22 21.74 -30.88
CA GLU A 88 -16.44 21.01 -29.88
C GLU A 88 -16.11 21.87 -28.66
N TRP A 89 -15.88 23.17 -28.86
CA TRP A 89 -15.61 24.11 -27.78
C TRP A 89 -16.86 24.40 -26.94
N GLN A 90 -18.00 24.67 -27.57
CA GLN A 90 -19.28 24.85 -26.87
C GLN A 90 -19.64 23.63 -26.03
N ASP A 91 -19.40 22.44 -26.59
CA ASP A 91 -19.63 21.18 -25.91
C ASP A 91 -18.76 21.01 -24.65
N MET A 92 -17.47 21.34 -24.75
CA MET A 92 -16.57 21.36 -23.60
C MET A 92 -17.01 22.37 -22.54
N GLN A 93 -17.41 23.58 -22.95
CA GLN A 93 -17.90 24.60 -22.02
C GLN A 93 -19.14 24.15 -21.26
N GLN A 94 -20.06 23.42 -21.91
CA GLN A 94 -21.24 22.86 -21.24
C GLN A 94 -20.86 21.83 -20.17
N LEU A 95 -19.89 20.96 -20.46
CA LEU A 95 -19.39 19.99 -19.48
C LEU A 95 -18.70 20.70 -18.30
N LEU A 96 -17.81 21.65 -18.59
CA LEU A 96 -17.09 22.42 -17.56
C LEU A 96 -18.01 23.29 -16.70
N ALA A 97 -19.18 23.70 -17.21
CA ALA A 97 -20.16 24.48 -16.46
C ALA A 97 -20.97 23.64 -15.45
N ASN A 98 -20.88 22.30 -15.51
CA ASN A 98 -21.58 21.44 -14.58
C ASN A 98 -20.93 21.53 -13.17
N PRO A 99 -21.72 21.67 -12.08
CA PRO A 99 -21.20 21.84 -10.73
C PRO A 99 -20.40 20.65 -10.18
N LEU A 100 -20.54 19.46 -10.78
CA LEU A 100 -19.76 18.27 -10.43
C LEU A 100 -18.41 18.20 -11.16
N VAL A 101 -18.11 19.18 -12.02
CA VAL A 101 -16.84 19.25 -12.75
C VAL A 101 -15.94 20.30 -12.12
N THR A 102 -14.74 19.88 -11.74
CA THR A 102 -13.65 20.79 -11.35
C THR A 102 -12.59 20.80 -12.43
N ALA A 103 -12.12 21.98 -12.82
CA ALA A 103 -11.10 22.12 -13.85
C ALA A 103 -9.81 22.67 -13.24
N GLN A 104 -8.69 22.01 -13.56
CA GLN A 104 -7.36 22.47 -13.18
C GLN A 104 -6.37 22.29 -14.32
N VAL A 105 -5.45 23.22 -14.45
CA VAL A 105 -4.34 23.10 -15.41
C VAL A 105 -3.28 22.23 -14.76
N VAL A 106 -2.82 21.20 -15.47
CA VAL A 106 -1.68 20.39 -15.02
C VAL A 106 -0.49 21.32 -14.94
N GLU A 107 0.14 21.32 -13.77
CA GLU A 107 1.24 22.22 -13.45
C GLU A 107 2.34 22.11 -14.52
N GLN A 108 2.62 23.24 -15.17
CA GLN A 108 3.61 23.30 -16.25
C GLN A 108 4.99 22.96 -15.69
N LEU A 109 5.86 22.38 -16.53
CA LEU A 109 7.29 22.37 -16.26
C LEU A 109 7.76 23.80 -15.95
N HIS A 110 8.14 24.06 -14.69
CA HIS A 110 8.69 25.36 -14.29
C HIS A 110 9.89 25.69 -15.18
N GLY A 111 9.77 26.76 -15.98
CA GLY A 111 10.81 27.20 -16.92
C GLY A 111 10.29 27.85 -18.20
N LEU A 112 8.99 27.71 -18.51
CA LEU A 112 8.34 28.44 -19.62
C LEU A 112 7.63 29.69 -19.05
N PRO A 113 7.83 30.89 -19.63
CA PRO A 113 7.10 32.08 -19.20
C PRO A 113 5.60 31.89 -19.37
N ALA A 114 4.81 32.13 -18.31
CA ALA A 114 3.34 31.98 -18.30
C ALA A 114 2.63 32.86 -19.35
N ASP A 115 3.31 33.90 -19.84
CA ASP A 115 2.74 34.94 -20.70
C ASP A 115 3.12 34.81 -22.19
N GLN A 116 3.80 33.72 -22.59
CA GLN A 116 4.19 33.50 -23.99
C GLN A 116 3.44 32.30 -24.61
N PRO A 117 2.98 32.39 -25.87
CA PRO A 117 2.40 31.25 -26.57
C PRO A 117 3.39 30.08 -26.62
N LEU A 118 2.95 28.87 -26.30
CA LEU A 118 3.82 27.70 -26.36
C LEU A 118 4.18 27.39 -27.82
N GLU A 119 5.47 27.23 -28.10
CA GLU A 119 5.96 26.66 -29.36
C GLU A 119 5.44 25.22 -29.53
N ALA A 120 5.39 24.70 -30.76
CA ALA A 120 4.82 23.38 -31.06
C ALA A 120 5.45 22.25 -30.21
N GLU A 121 6.78 22.26 -30.05
CA GLU A 121 7.48 21.27 -29.21
C GLU A 121 7.12 21.40 -27.73
N ALA A 122 6.93 22.62 -27.24
CA ALA A 122 6.52 22.86 -25.85
C ALA A 122 5.08 22.37 -25.61
N ARG A 123 4.19 22.47 -26.61
CA ARG A 123 2.82 21.95 -26.53
C ARG A 123 2.78 20.43 -26.47
N ASP A 124 3.57 19.75 -27.32
CA ASP A 124 3.67 18.28 -27.31
C ASP A 124 4.16 17.77 -25.95
N ILE A 125 5.09 18.49 -25.32
CA ILE A 125 5.56 18.19 -23.96
C ILE A 125 4.41 18.31 -22.95
N GLN A 126 3.57 19.35 -23.03
CA GLN A 126 2.44 19.51 -22.11
C GLN A 126 1.40 18.39 -22.24
N TYR A 127 1.14 17.92 -23.45
CA TYR A 127 0.29 16.75 -23.67
C TYR A 127 0.88 15.47 -23.07
N TRP A 128 2.19 15.27 -23.21
CA TRP A 128 2.88 14.17 -22.55
C TRP A 128 2.82 14.28 -21.02
N VAL A 129 3.04 15.48 -20.45
CA VAL A 129 2.92 15.73 -19.00
C VAL A 129 1.50 15.43 -18.51
N LEU A 130 0.48 15.87 -19.25
CA LEU A 130 -0.91 15.52 -18.96
C LEU A 130 -1.13 14.00 -18.97
N GLY A 131 -0.65 13.29 -20.00
CA GLY A 131 -0.78 11.84 -20.09
C GLY A 131 -0.15 11.13 -18.88
N GLN A 132 1.07 11.52 -18.51
CA GLN A 132 1.73 10.99 -17.32
C GLN A 132 0.96 11.34 -16.04
N HIS A 133 0.38 12.53 -15.96
CA HIS A 133 -0.38 12.98 -14.80
C HIS A 133 -1.65 12.16 -14.61
N LEU A 134 -2.46 12.02 -15.65
CA LEU A 134 -3.68 11.19 -15.63
C LEU A 134 -3.35 9.75 -15.21
N VAL A 135 -2.30 9.17 -15.80
CA VAL A 135 -1.83 7.82 -15.49
C VAL A 135 -1.31 7.70 -14.06
N SER A 136 -0.70 8.74 -13.49
CA SER A 136 -0.21 8.73 -12.10
C SER A 136 -1.35 8.76 -11.07
N GLN A 137 -2.48 9.40 -11.42
CA GLN A 137 -3.58 9.67 -10.49
C GLN A 137 -4.66 8.59 -10.50
N CYS A 138 -4.85 7.85 -11.61
CA CYS A 138 -5.93 6.87 -11.70
C CYS A 138 -5.61 5.52 -11.03
N ASN A 139 -6.62 4.92 -10.40
CA ASN A 139 -6.57 3.54 -9.93
C ASN A 139 -6.80 2.56 -11.09
N LEU A 140 -7.72 2.90 -12.00
CA LEU A 140 -8.06 2.15 -13.20
C LEU A 140 -8.07 3.08 -14.42
N LEU A 141 -7.39 2.68 -15.49
CA LEU A 141 -7.39 3.40 -16.77
C LEU A 141 -8.35 2.71 -17.74
N ILE A 142 -9.29 3.46 -18.31
CA ILE A 142 -10.11 3.03 -19.44
C ILE A 142 -9.38 3.39 -20.72
N ALA A 143 -9.21 2.43 -21.62
CA ALA A 143 -8.61 2.63 -22.94
C ALA A 143 -9.68 2.42 -24.02
N VAL A 144 -10.06 3.49 -24.71
CA VAL A 144 -10.98 3.44 -25.86
C VAL A 144 -10.15 3.54 -27.14
N TRP A 145 -9.72 2.39 -27.65
CA TRP A 145 -8.59 2.30 -28.58
C TRP A 145 -8.69 1.12 -29.55
N ASP A 146 -8.03 1.22 -30.71
CA ASP A 146 -8.09 0.26 -31.82
C ASP A 146 -7.19 -0.98 -31.64
N GLY A 147 -6.25 -0.94 -30.68
CA GLY A 147 -5.31 -2.02 -30.44
C GLY A 147 -3.96 -1.86 -31.16
N ASP A 148 -3.77 -0.77 -31.93
CA ASP A 148 -2.57 -0.54 -32.76
C ASP A 148 -1.59 0.46 -32.14
N ASN A 149 -0.32 0.05 -32.01
CA ASN A 149 0.76 0.90 -31.53
C ASN A 149 1.26 1.82 -32.65
N THR A 150 0.89 3.10 -32.59
CA THR A 150 1.29 4.08 -33.60
C THR A 150 2.71 4.62 -33.44
N GLY A 151 3.34 4.40 -32.28
CA GLY A 151 4.65 4.96 -31.93
C GLY A 151 4.65 6.48 -31.68
N LEU A 152 3.48 7.12 -31.63
CA LEU A 152 3.33 8.55 -31.34
C LEU A 152 3.48 8.81 -29.84
N THR A 153 4.44 9.66 -29.46
CA THR A 153 4.65 10.10 -28.07
C THR A 153 3.40 10.81 -27.55
N GLY A 154 2.93 10.44 -26.36
CA GLY A 154 1.72 11.03 -25.76
C GLY A 154 0.40 10.62 -26.43
N GLY A 155 0.43 9.73 -27.42
CA GLY A 155 -0.77 9.13 -28.01
C GLY A 155 -1.40 8.07 -27.10
N THR A 156 -2.62 7.62 -27.43
CA THR A 156 -3.38 6.62 -26.65
C THR A 156 -2.58 5.36 -26.34
N SER A 157 -1.90 4.79 -27.34
CA SER A 157 -1.08 3.59 -27.17
C SER A 157 0.15 3.83 -26.27
N ASP A 158 0.74 5.02 -26.33
CA ASP A 158 1.90 5.37 -25.51
C ASP A 158 1.50 5.50 -24.03
N VAL A 159 0.41 6.22 -23.77
CA VAL A 159 -0.17 6.39 -22.42
C VAL A 159 -0.59 5.05 -21.82
N LEU A 160 -1.29 4.21 -22.58
CA LEU A 160 -1.75 2.90 -22.11
C LEU A 160 -0.56 1.97 -21.77
N LEU A 161 0.43 1.88 -22.66
CA LEU A 161 1.56 1.00 -22.43
C LEU A 161 2.49 1.52 -21.32
N ASP A 162 2.62 2.84 -21.12
CA ASP A 162 3.34 3.39 -19.95
C ASP A 162 2.59 3.13 -18.64
N TYR A 163 1.24 3.21 -18.64
CA TYR A 163 0.40 2.86 -17.50
C TYR A 163 0.56 1.38 -17.09
N LEU A 164 0.62 0.48 -18.07
CA LEU A 164 0.79 -0.96 -17.86
C LEU A 164 2.25 -1.39 -17.63
N ASP A 165 3.20 -0.45 -17.66
CA ASP A 165 4.65 -0.73 -17.66
C ASP A 165 5.10 -1.71 -18.79
N ALA A 166 4.35 -1.76 -19.90
CA ALA A 166 4.55 -2.66 -21.04
C ALA A 166 5.48 -2.08 -22.13
N GLN A 167 6.30 -1.09 -21.82
CA GLN A 167 7.28 -0.47 -22.73
C GLN A 167 8.72 -0.53 -22.20
N PRO A 168 9.74 -0.38 -23.07
CA PRO A 168 11.12 -0.27 -22.62
C PRO A 168 11.30 0.89 -21.63
N ARG A 169 12.03 0.63 -20.55
CA ARG A 169 12.25 1.61 -19.46
C ARG A 169 13.11 2.80 -19.89
N ARG A 170 14.00 2.62 -20.87
CA ARG A 170 14.89 3.69 -21.35
C ARG A 170 14.28 4.38 -22.56
N ARG A 171 14.21 5.71 -22.51
CA ARG A 171 13.69 6.55 -23.61
C ARG A 171 14.41 6.30 -24.94
N HIS A 172 15.71 6.03 -24.90
CA HIS A 172 16.49 5.71 -26.11
C HIS A 172 16.06 4.39 -26.76
N ASP A 173 15.63 3.41 -25.96
CA ASP A 173 15.11 2.14 -26.47
C ASP A 173 13.67 2.28 -26.97
N ARG A 174 12.87 3.18 -26.38
CA ARG A 174 11.53 3.53 -26.89
C ARG A 174 11.58 4.10 -28.32
N GLN A 175 12.55 4.97 -28.60
CA GLN A 175 12.74 5.52 -29.96
C GLN A 175 13.10 4.45 -31.01
N LYS A 176 13.78 3.37 -30.62
CA LYS A 176 14.12 2.26 -31.53
C LYS A 176 12.95 1.30 -31.80
N SER A 177 11.92 1.33 -30.96
CA SER A 177 10.75 0.43 -31.02
C SER A 177 9.44 1.16 -31.33
N GLN A 178 9.53 2.38 -31.90
CA GLN A 178 8.36 3.09 -32.42
C GLN A 178 7.64 2.17 -33.43
N GLN A 179 6.40 1.77 -33.12
CA GLN A 179 5.55 0.85 -33.90
C GLN A 179 5.79 -0.66 -33.72
N ALA A 180 6.37 -1.10 -32.61
CA ALA A 180 6.36 -2.53 -32.28
C ALA A 180 4.92 -3.09 -32.20
N LYS A 181 4.67 -4.22 -32.87
CA LYS A 181 3.37 -4.92 -32.85
C LYS A 181 3.10 -5.46 -31.45
N ILE A 182 1.90 -5.21 -30.95
CA ILE A 182 1.47 -5.70 -29.64
C ILE A 182 0.95 -7.13 -29.78
N ASN A 183 1.42 -8.00 -28.89
CA ASN A 183 0.95 -9.38 -28.79
C ASN A 183 -0.09 -9.48 -27.66
N TYR A 184 -1.20 -10.15 -27.94
CA TYR A 184 -2.32 -10.29 -26.99
C TYR A 184 -2.46 -11.75 -26.58
N LEU A 185 -2.41 -12.00 -25.27
CA LEU A 185 -2.51 -13.33 -24.67
C LEU A 185 -3.78 -13.42 -23.83
N TYR A 186 -4.80 -14.11 -24.35
CA TYR A 186 -6.08 -14.25 -23.66
C TYR A 186 -6.00 -15.30 -22.56
N ARG A 187 -6.50 -14.95 -21.36
CA ARG A 187 -6.59 -15.86 -20.21
C ARG A 187 -8.00 -15.84 -19.63
N GLU A 188 -8.47 -17.00 -19.19
CA GLU A 188 -9.79 -17.14 -18.56
C GLU A 188 -9.78 -16.78 -17.07
N ASP A 189 -8.65 -16.97 -16.40
CA ASP A 189 -8.49 -16.73 -14.97
C ASP A 189 -7.21 -15.95 -14.70
N SER A 190 -7.31 -15.01 -13.76
CA SER A 190 -6.20 -14.21 -13.28
C SER A 190 -5.66 -14.88 -12.02
N ALA A 191 -4.54 -15.60 -12.16
CA ALA A 191 -3.63 -15.74 -11.02
C ALA A 191 -3.25 -14.31 -10.56
N GLN A 192 -3.00 -14.15 -9.26
CA GLN A 192 -2.77 -12.86 -8.61
C GLN A 192 -1.85 -11.93 -9.41
N LEU A 193 -2.46 -10.95 -10.07
CA LEU A 193 -1.76 -9.97 -10.91
C LEU A 193 -0.97 -9.01 -10.03
N MET A 194 0.27 -8.69 -10.41
CA MET A 194 1.15 -7.77 -9.70
C MET A 194 1.15 -6.36 -10.29
N GLY A 195 0.71 -6.20 -11.53
CA GLY A 195 0.74 -4.97 -12.29
C GLY A 195 -0.53 -4.16 -12.15
N ARG A 196 -0.56 -3.01 -12.83
CA ARG A 196 -1.78 -2.22 -13.00
C ARG A 196 -2.64 -2.83 -14.09
N LEU A 197 -3.95 -2.67 -13.96
CA LEU A 197 -4.92 -3.14 -14.95
C LEU A 197 -5.55 -1.97 -15.68
N ALA A 198 -5.77 -2.12 -16.98
CA ALA A 198 -6.54 -1.17 -17.78
C ALA A 198 -7.78 -1.85 -18.37
N TYR A 199 -8.92 -1.17 -18.39
CA TYR A 199 -10.12 -1.66 -19.05
C TYR A 199 -10.14 -1.22 -20.51
N TRP A 200 -9.97 -2.16 -21.43
CA TRP A 200 -9.88 -1.90 -22.86
C TRP A 200 -11.22 -2.11 -23.56
N ILE A 201 -11.66 -1.07 -24.24
CA ILE A 201 -12.82 -1.04 -25.12
C ILE A 201 -12.30 -0.92 -26.56
N PRO A 202 -12.32 -2.01 -27.35
CA PRO A 202 -11.84 -1.99 -28.72
C PRO A 202 -12.78 -1.17 -29.60
N VAL A 203 -12.26 -0.15 -30.29
CA VAL A 203 -13.04 0.72 -31.21
C VAL A 203 -12.28 1.03 -32.49
N THR A 204 -13.02 1.28 -33.57
CA THR A 204 -12.46 1.65 -34.87
C THR A 204 -12.30 3.16 -35.00
N ARG A 205 -11.25 3.62 -35.70
CA ARG A 205 -11.14 5.03 -36.11
C ARG A 205 -12.12 5.31 -37.25
N GLN A 206 -12.68 6.53 -37.28
CA GLN A 206 -13.43 6.99 -38.45
C GLN A 206 -12.62 6.81 -39.74
N GLY A 207 -13.15 6.02 -40.69
CA GLY A 207 -12.59 5.84 -42.03
C GLY A 207 -11.67 4.63 -42.25
N GLN A 208 -11.40 3.80 -41.23
CA GLN A 208 -10.69 2.52 -41.40
C GLN A 208 -11.63 1.33 -41.17
N LEU A 209 -11.72 0.44 -42.16
CA LEU A 209 -12.34 -0.88 -42.03
C LEU A 209 -11.46 -1.75 -41.14
N TYR A 210 -11.89 -1.99 -39.90
CA TYR A 210 -11.25 -2.95 -39.03
C TYR A 210 -11.64 -4.36 -39.48
N THR A 211 -10.70 -5.06 -40.14
CA THR A 211 -10.80 -6.49 -40.36
C THR A 211 -10.06 -7.20 -39.23
N ARG A 212 -10.80 -7.68 -38.22
CA ARG A 212 -10.32 -8.76 -37.35
C ARG A 212 -11.27 -9.94 -37.54
N ASP A 213 -10.74 -11.01 -38.10
CA ASP A 213 -11.40 -12.31 -38.16
C ASP A 213 -11.58 -12.86 -36.73
N ASP A 214 -12.76 -13.45 -36.52
CA ASP A 214 -13.20 -14.28 -35.40
C ASP A 214 -13.35 -13.67 -33.99
N SER A 215 -14.62 -13.57 -33.57
CA SER A 215 -15.19 -13.74 -32.21
C SER A 215 -14.67 -12.90 -31.03
N THR A 216 -13.72 -11.98 -31.23
CA THR A 216 -12.97 -11.26 -30.19
C THR A 216 -13.31 -9.77 -30.09
N THR A 217 -14.57 -9.40 -30.32
CA THR A 217 -15.09 -8.02 -30.22
C THR A 217 -15.50 -7.61 -28.79
N ALA A 218 -15.15 -8.39 -27.77
CA ALA A 218 -15.50 -8.11 -26.38
C ALA A 218 -14.47 -7.17 -25.73
N ASP A 219 -14.98 -6.25 -24.91
CA ASP A 219 -14.19 -5.51 -23.93
C ASP A 219 -13.47 -6.46 -22.97
N CYS A 220 -12.27 -6.08 -22.53
CA CYS A 220 -11.47 -6.90 -21.62
C CYS A 220 -10.54 -6.05 -20.75
N TYR A 221 -9.96 -6.68 -19.74
CA TYR A 221 -8.94 -6.07 -18.88
C TYR A 221 -7.55 -6.44 -19.38
N LEU A 222 -6.67 -5.45 -19.49
CA LEU A 222 -5.30 -5.59 -19.96
C LEU A 222 -4.30 -5.54 -18.80
N SER A 223 -3.33 -6.45 -18.80
CA SER A 223 -2.13 -6.40 -17.96
C SER A 223 -0.85 -6.39 -18.81
N GLY A 224 0.19 -5.69 -18.33
CA GLY A 224 1.50 -5.58 -18.99
C GLY A 224 2.63 -6.37 -18.32
N GLU A 225 2.32 -7.34 -17.46
CA GLU A 225 3.32 -8.02 -16.62
C GLU A 225 4.28 -8.98 -17.36
N ILE A 226 3.86 -9.52 -18.51
CA ILE A 226 4.64 -10.56 -19.19
C ILE A 226 5.93 -10.00 -19.78
N GLY A 227 5.83 -8.86 -20.47
CA GLY A 227 6.92 -8.40 -21.29
C GLY A 227 6.61 -7.11 -22.05
N THR A 228 7.62 -6.66 -22.80
CA THR A 228 7.50 -5.44 -23.57
C THR A 228 6.59 -5.68 -24.78
N TYR A 229 5.55 -4.86 -24.93
CA TYR A 229 4.52 -4.99 -25.97
C TYR A 229 3.76 -6.33 -25.94
N GLU A 230 3.74 -7.02 -24.80
CA GLU A 230 2.97 -8.25 -24.58
C GLU A 230 1.90 -7.99 -23.52
N LEU A 231 0.63 -8.09 -23.91
CA LEU A 231 -0.51 -7.77 -23.06
C LEU A 231 -1.35 -9.01 -22.79
N GLU A 232 -1.69 -9.23 -21.53
CA GLU A 232 -2.66 -10.26 -21.13
C GLU A 232 -4.07 -9.69 -21.17
N CYS A 233 -5.01 -10.43 -21.76
CA CYS A 233 -6.40 -10.03 -21.90
C CYS A 233 -7.30 -10.93 -21.02
N PHE A 234 -8.04 -10.30 -20.11
CA PHE A 234 -9.01 -10.97 -19.24
C PHE A 234 -10.44 -10.55 -19.60
N PRO A 235 -11.33 -11.46 -20.02
CA PRO A 235 -12.68 -11.12 -20.47
C PRO A 235 -13.61 -10.67 -19.34
N ARG A 236 -13.21 -10.85 -18.08
CA ARG A 236 -13.94 -10.43 -16.89
C ARG A 236 -13.00 -9.69 -15.97
N MET A 237 -13.56 -8.87 -15.09
CA MET A 237 -12.77 -8.15 -14.08
C MET A 237 -12.01 -9.17 -13.22
N PRO A 238 -10.66 -9.09 -13.16
CA PRO A 238 -9.84 -9.94 -12.31
C PRO A 238 -10.24 -9.85 -10.84
N GLY A 239 -10.16 -10.98 -10.12
CA GLY A 239 -10.45 -11.02 -8.67
C GLY A 239 -9.52 -10.10 -7.87
N SER A 240 -8.26 -9.96 -8.29
CA SER A 240 -7.29 -9.06 -7.65
C SER A 240 -7.70 -7.59 -7.70
N LEU A 241 -8.39 -7.15 -8.77
CA LEU A 241 -8.91 -5.78 -8.85
C LEU A 241 -10.05 -5.55 -7.85
N TRP A 242 -10.89 -6.57 -7.65
CA TRP A 242 -11.94 -6.52 -6.63
C TRP A 242 -11.35 -6.49 -5.23
N ASP A 243 -10.35 -7.32 -4.96
CA ASP A 243 -9.64 -7.29 -3.69
C ASP A 243 -9.08 -5.88 -3.43
N ASP A 244 -8.47 -5.24 -4.42
CA ASP A 244 -7.93 -3.88 -4.26
C ASP A 244 -9.01 -2.83 -3.94
N VAL A 245 -10.18 -2.93 -4.59
CA VAL A 245 -11.34 -2.07 -4.29
C VAL A 245 -11.84 -2.31 -2.85
N GLU A 246 -11.97 -3.56 -2.44
CA GLU A 246 -12.45 -3.93 -1.10
C GLU A 246 -11.48 -3.46 0.00
N HIS A 247 -10.16 -3.63 -0.20
CA HIS A 247 -9.17 -3.17 0.78
C HIS A 247 -9.09 -1.64 0.88
N LEU A 248 -9.23 -0.91 -0.24
CA LEU A 248 -9.32 0.55 -0.20
C LEU A 248 -10.57 1.02 0.55
N GLU A 249 -11.72 0.37 0.31
CA GLU A 249 -12.96 0.63 1.02
C GLU A 249 -12.83 0.38 2.52
N GLU A 250 -12.22 -0.74 2.93
CA GLU A 250 -11.94 -1.02 4.34
C GLU A 250 -11.02 0.05 4.97
N TYR A 251 -9.97 0.45 4.27
CA TYR A 251 -9.04 1.49 4.71
C TYR A 251 -9.75 2.83 4.92
N ASN A 252 -10.62 3.22 3.98
CA ASN A 252 -11.42 4.44 4.09
C ASN A 252 -12.44 4.38 5.23
N GLN A 253 -13.12 3.25 5.41
CA GLN A 253 -14.05 3.05 6.54
C GLN A 253 -13.33 3.16 7.89
N GLN A 254 -12.13 2.58 8.01
CA GLN A 254 -11.33 2.69 9.23
C GLN A 254 -10.86 4.13 9.46
N THR A 255 -10.42 4.80 8.40
CA THR A 255 -10.03 6.21 8.47
C THR A 255 -11.19 7.08 8.93
N GLN A 256 -12.39 6.89 8.39
CA GLN A 256 -13.59 7.64 8.79
C GLN A 256 -13.90 7.42 10.29
N ARG A 257 -13.86 6.18 10.76
CA ARG A 257 -14.06 5.87 12.20
C ARG A 257 -13.03 6.57 13.08
N LEU A 258 -11.75 6.52 12.71
CA LEU A 258 -10.68 7.18 13.48
C LEU A 258 -10.77 8.71 13.47
N VAL A 259 -11.29 9.30 12.38
CA VAL A 259 -11.59 10.72 12.31
C VAL A 259 -12.75 11.07 13.24
N GLU A 260 -13.82 10.27 13.24
CA GLU A 260 -14.99 10.45 14.13
C GLU A 260 -14.64 10.29 15.61
N GLU A 261 -13.72 9.37 15.94
CA GLU A 261 -13.21 9.15 17.30
C GLU A 261 -12.17 10.20 17.75
N GLY A 262 -11.66 11.03 16.82
CA GLY A 262 -10.63 12.04 17.12
C GLY A 262 -9.26 11.44 17.48
N THR A 263 -8.97 10.22 17.02
CA THR A 263 -7.73 9.50 17.38
C THR A 263 -6.54 9.85 16.48
N ILE A 264 -6.78 10.48 15.32
CA ILE A 264 -5.71 10.97 14.44
C ILE A 264 -5.12 12.23 15.07
N ASN A 265 -3.92 12.11 15.64
CA ASN A 265 -3.24 13.21 16.32
C ASN A 265 -2.50 14.10 15.30
N PRO A 266 -2.86 15.39 15.14
CA PRO A 266 -2.14 16.31 14.27
C PRO A 266 -0.68 16.53 14.66
N GLN A 267 -0.32 16.28 15.94
CA GLN A 267 1.08 16.36 16.41
C GLN A 267 1.99 15.29 15.81
N ASN A 268 1.43 14.28 15.12
CA ASN A 268 2.22 13.29 14.40
C ASN A 268 2.56 13.74 12.97
N SER A 269 2.16 14.94 12.53
CA SER A 269 2.48 15.47 11.20
C SER A 269 3.99 15.52 10.99
N LEU A 270 4.44 15.10 9.81
CA LEU A 270 5.85 15.17 9.39
C LEU A 270 6.27 16.59 9.04
N LEU A 271 5.30 17.49 8.87
CA LEU A 271 5.50 18.90 8.55
C LEU A 271 5.47 19.79 9.80
N ASN A 272 5.40 19.21 11.00
CA ASN A 272 5.50 19.98 12.22
C ASN A 272 6.83 20.74 12.26
N HIS A 273 6.76 22.05 12.49
CA HIS A 273 7.90 22.98 12.46
C HIS A 273 8.51 23.23 11.06
N TYR A 274 7.89 22.74 9.99
CA TYR A 274 8.31 23.03 8.62
C TYR A 274 7.81 24.40 8.15
N GLU A 275 8.73 25.24 7.67
CA GLU A 275 8.40 26.53 7.08
C GLU A 275 8.03 26.35 5.60
N GLN A 276 6.74 26.53 5.31
CA GLN A 276 6.15 26.28 3.98
C GLN A 276 6.77 27.12 2.85
N ALA A 277 7.35 28.28 3.17
CA ALA A 277 8.01 29.15 2.21
C ALA A 277 9.17 28.45 1.46
N PHE A 278 9.77 27.42 2.07
CA PHE A 278 10.88 26.66 1.48
C PHE A 278 10.43 25.42 0.70
N SER A 279 9.11 25.19 0.56
CA SER A 279 8.59 24.00 -0.10
C SER A 279 8.98 23.94 -1.58
N PRO A 280 9.43 22.77 -2.07
CA PRO A 280 9.74 22.58 -3.48
C PRO A 280 8.52 22.36 -4.36
N ILE A 281 7.35 22.16 -3.76
CA ILE A 281 6.08 21.88 -4.43
C ILE A 281 4.96 22.76 -3.84
N PRO A 282 3.81 22.90 -4.51
CA PRO A 282 2.67 23.62 -3.95
C PRO A 282 2.23 23.08 -2.59
N GLU A 283 1.86 24.00 -1.69
CA GLU A 283 1.49 23.70 -0.29
C GLU A 283 0.41 22.61 -0.20
N HIS A 284 -0.64 22.70 -1.02
CA HIS A 284 -1.75 21.74 -1.01
C HIS A 284 -1.27 20.30 -1.26
N ARG A 285 -0.32 20.08 -2.18
CA ARG A 285 0.21 18.75 -2.47
C ARG A 285 1.04 18.19 -1.33
N LEU A 286 1.88 19.03 -0.72
CA LEU A 286 2.68 18.63 0.42
C LEU A 286 1.79 18.26 1.62
N GLN A 287 0.75 19.07 1.87
CA GLN A 287 -0.25 18.78 2.90
C GLN A 287 -1.05 17.52 2.60
N ASP A 288 -1.39 17.26 1.35
CA ASP A 288 -2.16 16.07 0.98
C ASP A 288 -1.35 14.78 1.15
N LEU A 289 -0.03 14.84 0.90
CA LEU A 289 0.90 13.76 1.20
C LEU A 289 1.00 13.50 2.71
N ASP A 290 1.16 14.55 3.52
CA ASP A 290 1.22 14.43 4.99
C ASP A 290 -0.10 13.95 5.60
N LYS A 291 -1.25 14.43 5.08
CA LYS A 291 -2.57 13.94 5.51
C LYS A 291 -2.73 12.45 5.22
N GLU A 292 -2.28 11.98 4.06
CA GLU A 292 -2.36 10.55 3.73
C GLU A 292 -1.45 9.71 4.63
N PHE A 293 -0.25 10.21 4.93
CA PHE A 293 0.64 9.61 5.92
C PHE A 293 -0.04 9.49 7.29
N LEU A 294 -0.68 10.56 7.78
CA LEU A 294 -1.36 10.56 9.09
C LEU A 294 -2.51 9.53 9.16
N LYS A 295 -3.26 9.36 8.08
CA LYS A 295 -4.30 8.32 8.00
C LYS A 295 -3.67 6.93 8.08
N ALA A 296 -2.65 6.67 7.26
CA ALA A 296 -1.98 5.38 7.19
C ALA A 296 -1.35 5.01 8.54
N ASP A 297 -0.67 5.95 9.20
CA ASP A 297 -0.05 5.74 10.51
C ASP A 297 -1.11 5.45 11.59
N ALA A 298 -2.22 6.21 11.61
CA ALA A 298 -3.30 5.99 12.56
C ALA A 298 -3.99 4.62 12.37
N VAL A 299 -4.27 4.24 11.12
CA VAL A 299 -4.83 2.92 10.78
C VAL A 299 -3.86 1.80 11.18
N ALA A 300 -2.57 1.97 10.94
CA ALA A 300 -1.55 1.01 11.34
C ALA A 300 -1.52 0.82 12.86
N ILE A 301 -1.49 1.91 13.64
CA ILE A 301 -1.45 1.87 15.11
C ILE A 301 -2.74 1.28 15.70
N GLY A 302 -3.90 1.64 15.15
CA GLY A 302 -5.20 1.12 15.59
C GLY A 302 -5.29 -0.39 15.46
N ASN A 303 -4.90 -0.92 14.30
CA ASN A 303 -4.90 -2.35 14.04
C ASN A 303 -3.80 -3.12 14.80
N GLN A 304 -2.63 -2.51 15.03
CA GLN A 304 -1.55 -3.15 15.81
C GLN A 304 -2.03 -3.55 17.20
N LYS A 305 -2.65 -2.61 17.92
CA LYS A 305 -3.15 -2.84 19.29
C LYS A 305 -4.19 -3.94 19.33
N HIS A 306 -5.07 -3.99 18.31
CA HIS A 306 -6.09 -5.01 18.21
C HIS A 306 -5.47 -6.40 17.98
N SER A 307 -4.55 -6.52 17.04
CA SER A 307 -3.84 -7.78 16.74
C SER A 307 -3.04 -8.29 17.95
N ASP A 308 -2.23 -7.44 18.59
CA ASP A 308 -1.42 -7.82 19.76
C ASP A 308 -2.29 -8.32 20.93
N SER A 309 -3.44 -7.65 21.17
CA SER A 309 -4.41 -8.08 22.18
C SER A 309 -4.99 -9.44 21.84
N GLN A 310 -5.23 -9.72 20.56
CA GLN A 310 -5.81 -10.97 20.11
C GLN A 310 -4.91 -12.18 20.39
N PHE A 311 -3.63 -12.06 20.05
CA PHE A 311 -2.66 -13.12 20.32
C PHE A 311 -2.44 -13.35 21.81
N THR A 312 -2.41 -12.27 22.59
CA THR A 312 -2.29 -12.36 24.06
C THR A 312 -3.44 -13.16 24.67
N LEU A 313 -4.68 -12.88 24.25
CA LEU A 313 -5.85 -13.61 24.74
C LEU A 313 -5.83 -15.08 24.33
N PHE A 314 -5.44 -15.39 23.08
CA PHE A 314 -5.32 -16.76 22.61
C PHE A 314 -4.32 -17.57 23.44
N SER A 315 -3.13 -17.02 23.70
CA SER A 315 -2.12 -17.67 24.54
C SER A 315 -2.59 -17.86 25.99
N LEU A 316 -3.37 -16.91 26.53
CA LEU A 316 -3.96 -17.04 27.86
C LEU A 316 -5.02 -18.16 27.93
N ILE A 317 -5.86 -18.30 26.90
CA ILE A 317 -6.82 -19.41 26.80
C ILE A 317 -6.09 -20.75 26.72
N ALA A 318 -5.06 -20.87 25.88
CA ALA A 318 -4.27 -22.08 25.75
C ALA A 318 -3.56 -22.46 27.06
N ALA A 319 -2.94 -21.49 27.73
CA ALA A 319 -2.31 -21.70 29.04
C ALA A 319 -3.32 -22.16 30.09
N SER A 320 -4.50 -21.53 30.13
CA SER A 320 -5.58 -21.87 31.07
C SER A 320 -6.13 -23.28 30.82
N MET A 321 -6.32 -23.66 29.56
CA MET A 321 -6.75 -25.02 29.20
C MET A 321 -5.75 -26.08 29.65
N GLY A 322 -4.44 -25.89 29.39
CA GLY A 322 -3.43 -26.83 29.84
C GLY A 322 -3.31 -26.90 31.36
N PHE A 323 -3.44 -25.76 32.05
CA PHE A 323 -3.49 -25.71 33.50
C PHE A 323 -4.66 -26.52 34.08
N LEU A 324 -5.88 -26.33 33.56
CA LEU A 324 -7.05 -27.10 33.98
C LEU A 324 -6.87 -28.61 33.74
N PHE A 325 -6.31 -28.97 32.58
CA PHE A 325 -6.03 -30.37 32.25
C PHE A 325 -5.01 -30.99 33.23
N LEU A 326 -3.95 -30.26 33.57
CA LEU A 326 -2.93 -30.75 34.51
C LEU A 326 -3.49 -30.89 35.94
N ILE A 327 -4.34 -29.96 36.41
CA ILE A 327 -5.05 -30.09 37.68
C ILE A 327 -5.95 -31.33 37.67
N TYR A 328 -6.73 -31.52 36.60
CA TYR A 328 -7.61 -32.68 36.46
C TYR A 328 -6.82 -33.99 36.51
N ALA A 329 -5.70 -34.05 35.79
CA ALA A 329 -4.90 -35.27 35.66
C ALA A 329 -4.10 -35.63 36.92
N LYS A 330 -3.72 -34.66 37.77
CA LYS A 330 -2.78 -34.87 38.88
C LYS A 330 -3.30 -34.54 40.27
N LEU A 331 -4.26 -33.63 40.40
CA LEU A 331 -4.77 -33.21 41.71
C LEU A 331 -6.18 -33.73 41.97
N VAL A 332 -7.16 -33.39 41.11
CA VAL A 332 -8.58 -33.65 41.38
C VAL A 332 -9.30 -34.06 40.10
N ALA A 333 -9.78 -35.30 40.03
CA ALA A 333 -10.56 -35.83 38.90
C ALA A 333 -12.03 -35.34 38.94
N SER A 334 -12.25 -34.03 38.87
CA SER A 334 -13.58 -33.41 38.93
C SER A 334 -14.17 -33.20 37.53
N LYS A 335 -15.43 -33.62 37.33
CA LYS A 335 -16.21 -33.35 36.10
C LYS A 335 -16.33 -31.85 35.78
N TYR A 336 -16.30 -30.99 36.80
CA TYR A 336 -16.39 -29.54 36.61
C TYR A 336 -15.15 -28.96 35.91
N LEU A 337 -13.97 -29.55 36.12
CA LEU A 337 -12.74 -29.13 35.42
C LEU A 337 -12.81 -29.48 33.92
N LEU A 338 -13.38 -30.65 33.59
CA LEU A 338 -13.58 -31.06 32.19
C LEU A 338 -14.61 -30.16 31.49
N ILE A 339 -15.69 -29.79 32.18
CA ILE A 339 -16.66 -28.81 31.68
C ILE A 339 -15.98 -27.46 31.43
N GLY A 340 -15.17 -26.97 32.38
CA GLY A 340 -14.40 -25.74 32.23
C GLY A 340 -13.43 -25.79 31.05
N TYR A 341 -12.74 -26.91 30.86
CA TYR A 341 -11.86 -27.13 29.71
C TYR A 341 -12.63 -27.07 28.38
N LEU A 342 -13.76 -27.76 28.27
CA LEU A 342 -14.61 -27.74 27.07
C LEU A 342 -15.16 -26.34 26.77
N LEU A 343 -15.55 -25.58 27.81
CA LEU A 343 -15.98 -24.20 27.65
C LEU A 343 -14.85 -23.31 27.12
N LEU A 344 -13.64 -23.40 27.69
CA LEU A 344 -12.49 -22.66 27.19
C LEU A 344 -12.13 -23.03 25.75
N PHE A 345 -12.22 -24.32 25.39
CA PHE A 345 -12.02 -24.78 24.02
C PHE A 345 -13.05 -24.14 23.07
N PHE A 346 -14.33 -24.14 23.43
CA PHE A 346 -15.38 -23.54 22.60
C PHE A 346 -15.23 -22.02 22.48
N VAL A 347 -14.87 -21.34 23.57
CA VAL A 347 -14.55 -19.90 23.58
C VAL A 347 -13.36 -19.61 22.66
N GLY A 348 -12.27 -20.37 22.81
CA GLY A 348 -11.08 -20.25 21.97
C GLY A 348 -11.36 -20.50 20.49
N TRP A 349 -12.16 -21.53 20.17
CA TRP A 349 -12.58 -21.84 18.80
C TRP A 349 -13.44 -20.74 18.19
N ARG A 350 -14.45 -20.26 18.93
CA ARG A 350 -15.30 -19.14 18.48
C ARG A 350 -14.49 -17.87 18.30
N TYR A 351 -13.54 -17.63 19.19
CA TYR A 351 -12.64 -16.47 19.13
C TYR A 351 -11.71 -16.54 17.91
N TYR A 352 -11.07 -17.69 17.66
CA TYR A 352 -10.24 -17.92 16.48
C TYR A 352 -10.99 -17.68 15.17
N ARG A 353 -12.24 -18.16 15.08
CA ARG A 353 -13.09 -17.94 13.90
C ARG A 353 -13.42 -16.46 13.68
N ASN A 354 -13.62 -15.69 14.75
CA ASN A 354 -13.87 -14.25 14.65
C ASN A 354 -12.61 -13.47 14.25
N ILE A 355 -11.41 -13.92 14.66
CA ILE A 355 -10.13 -13.27 14.29
C ILE A 355 -9.88 -13.40 12.79
N GLN A 356 -10.06 -14.61 12.23
CA GLN A 356 -9.84 -14.85 10.79
C GLN A 356 -10.70 -13.96 9.89
N GLN A 357 -11.84 -13.47 10.37
CA GLN A 357 -12.74 -12.62 9.59
C GLN A 357 -12.39 -11.13 9.62
N ARG A 358 -11.49 -10.68 10.50
CA ARG A 358 -11.31 -9.24 10.76
C ARG A 358 -10.15 -8.57 10.02
N HIS A 359 -9.36 -9.33 9.25
CA HIS A 359 -8.19 -8.85 8.46
C HIS A 359 -7.26 -7.84 9.16
N SER A 360 -7.36 -7.68 10.49
CA SER A 360 -6.79 -6.55 11.22
C SER A 360 -5.26 -6.56 11.16
N PHE A 361 -4.66 -7.74 11.15
CA PHE A 361 -3.23 -7.85 10.93
C PHE A 361 -2.78 -7.45 9.52
N THR A 362 -3.44 -7.97 8.47
CA THR A 362 -3.14 -7.57 7.09
C THR A 362 -3.30 -6.07 6.94
N ASN A 363 -4.36 -5.50 7.53
CA ASN A 363 -4.61 -4.06 7.56
C ASN A 363 -3.55 -3.27 8.36
N HIS A 364 -3.03 -3.82 9.46
CA HIS A 364 -1.87 -3.24 10.16
C HIS A 364 -0.64 -3.21 9.25
N LEU A 365 -0.32 -4.33 8.60
CA LEU A 365 0.85 -4.43 7.74
C LEU A 365 0.74 -3.48 6.56
N THR A 366 -0.34 -3.54 5.77
CA THR A 366 -0.55 -2.70 4.58
C THR A 366 -0.52 -1.21 4.92
N ALA A 367 -1.20 -0.80 5.99
CA ALA A 367 -1.19 0.60 6.44
C ALA A 367 0.19 1.03 6.95
N ARG A 368 0.93 0.14 7.64
CA ARG A 368 2.30 0.43 8.06
C ARG A 368 3.24 0.58 6.87
N VAL A 369 3.13 -0.29 5.85
CA VAL A 369 3.90 -0.14 4.60
C VAL A 369 3.65 1.23 4.00
N LEU A 370 2.37 1.56 3.84
CA LEU A 370 1.93 2.81 3.24
C LEU A 370 2.48 4.01 4.02
N ALA A 371 2.36 4.02 5.36
CA ALA A 371 2.88 5.08 6.21
C ALA A 371 4.40 5.26 6.09
N GLU A 372 5.17 4.17 6.18
CA GLU A 372 6.63 4.23 6.06
C GLU A 372 7.08 4.70 4.66
N THR A 373 6.38 4.25 3.61
CA THR A 373 6.66 4.67 2.23
C THR A 373 6.34 6.14 2.02
N LEU A 374 5.17 6.62 2.45
CA LEU A 374 4.78 8.02 2.33
C LEU A 374 5.69 8.93 3.17
N ARG A 375 6.11 8.50 4.37
CA ARG A 375 7.08 9.24 5.18
C ARG A 375 8.39 9.44 4.45
N THR A 376 8.94 8.36 3.88
CA THR A 376 10.21 8.40 3.15
C THR A 376 10.09 9.29 1.92
N GLU A 377 9.02 9.14 1.14
CA GLU A 377 8.79 9.95 -0.06
C GLU A 377 8.56 11.42 0.26
N LEU A 378 7.88 11.75 1.36
CA LEU A 378 7.71 13.14 1.80
C LEU A 378 9.06 13.82 2.01
N TYR A 379 9.99 13.18 2.73
CA TYR A 379 11.32 13.73 2.95
C TYR A 379 12.16 13.79 1.67
N LEU A 380 12.02 12.82 0.75
CA LEU A 380 12.64 12.89 -0.57
C LEU A 380 12.08 14.01 -1.45
N VAL A 381 10.78 14.31 -1.33
CA VAL A 381 10.14 15.45 -2.01
C VAL A 381 10.75 16.76 -1.53
N LEU A 382 10.94 16.94 -0.22
CA LEU A 382 11.53 18.16 0.35
C LEU A 382 12.94 18.47 -0.21
N ILE A 383 13.76 17.44 -0.45
CA ILE A 383 15.11 17.61 -1.03
C ILE A 383 15.14 17.49 -2.56
N GLY A 384 13.98 17.36 -3.21
CA GLY A 384 13.87 17.24 -4.66
C GLY A 384 14.52 15.98 -5.24
N ARG A 385 14.55 14.86 -4.49
CA ARG A 385 15.13 13.58 -4.91
C ARG A 385 14.10 12.45 -5.06
N ASN A 386 12.82 12.78 -4.91
CA ASN A 386 11.76 11.81 -5.05
C ASN A 386 11.72 11.19 -6.46
N ASN A 387 11.35 9.92 -6.54
CA ASN A 387 11.11 9.26 -7.80
C ASN A 387 9.76 8.54 -7.72
N HIS A 388 8.75 9.16 -8.33
CA HIS A 388 7.36 8.72 -8.27
C HIS A 388 7.14 7.23 -8.59
N LYS A 389 7.90 6.62 -9.53
CA LYS A 389 7.76 5.18 -9.85
C LYS A 389 8.64 4.26 -9.00
N ARG A 390 9.63 4.78 -8.27
CA ARG A 390 10.63 3.95 -7.59
C ARG A 390 10.08 3.13 -6.43
N PRO A 391 9.24 3.66 -5.52
CA PRO A 391 8.70 2.86 -4.42
C PRO A 391 7.95 1.62 -4.89
N THR A 392 7.11 1.75 -5.92
CA THR A 392 6.33 0.63 -6.46
C THR A 392 7.22 -0.37 -7.18
N GLN A 393 8.29 0.08 -7.84
CA GLN A 393 9.31 -0.80 -8.43
C GLN A 393 10.06 -1.62 -7.40
N ILE A 394 10.51 -0.99 -6.31
CA ILE A 394 11.17 -1.69 -5.20
C ILE A 394 10.20 -2.71 -4.62
N MET A 395 8.93 -2.33 -4.40
CA MET A 395 7.92 -3.21 -3.83
C MET A 395 7.63 -4.44 -4.70
N ASN A 396 7.53 -4.27 -6.02
CA ASN A 396 7.37 -5.38 -6.96
C ASN A 396 8.63 -6.28 -6.99
N SER A 397 9.82 -5.68 -6.90
CA SER A 397 11.10 -6.42 -6.92
C SER A 397 11.33 -7.22 -5.64
N CYS A 398 10.83 -6.73 -4.50
CA CYS A 398 10.83 -7.47 -3.24
C CYS A 398 9.76 -8.59 -3.20
N GLY A 399 8.76 -8.54 -4.07
CA GLY A 399 7.64 -9.49 -4.07
C GLY A 399 6.54 -9.18 -3.05
N VAL A 400 6.50 -7.98 -2.46
CA VAL A 400 5.42 -7.59 -1.54
C VAL A 400 4.06 -7.56 -2.26
N SER A 401 4.06 -7.21 -3.55
CA SER A 401 2.88 -7.24 -4.42
C SER A 401 2.30 -8.64 -4.65
N GLN A 402 3.02 -9.70 -4.25
CA GLN A 402 2.54 -11.08 -4.33
C GLN A 402 1.56 -11.43 -3.21
N PHE A 403 1.38 -10.55 -2.23
CA PHE A 403 0.45 -10.79 -1.13
C PHE A 403 -0.93 -10.21 -1.43
N GLN A 404 -1.96 -10.98 -1.08
CA GLN A 404 -3.33 -10.57 -1.28
C GLN A 404 -3.60 -9.31 -0.45
N GLY A 405 -4.20 -8.29 -1.06
CA GLY A 405 -4.50 -7.04 -0.37
C GLY A 405 -3.33 -6.04 -0.25
N PHE A 406 -2.23 -6.23 -0.99
CA PHE A 406 -1.10 -5.27 -1.00
C PHE A 406 -0.98 -4.45 -2.29
N ASN A 407 -1.78 -4.72 -3.32
CA ASN A 407 -1.64 -3.99 -4.58
C ASN A 407 -2.26 -2.58 -4.52
N TRP A 408 -3.40 -2.42 -3.85
CA TRP A 408 -4.09 -1.13 -3.71
C TRP A 408 -3.20 0.02 -3.19
N ILE A 409 -2.22 -0.27 -2.31
CA ILE A 409 -1.31 0.74 -1.76
C ILE A 409 -0.45 1.40 -2.85
N LYS A 410 -0.15 0.69 -3.96
CA LYS A 410 0.59 1.26 -5.11
C LYS A 410 -0.13 2.45 -5.68
N HIS A 411 -1.45 2.36 -5.80
CA HIS A 411 -2.26 3.44 -6.35
C HIS A 411 -2.22 4.68 -5.48
N ILE A 412 -2.28 4.51 -4.15
CA ILE A 412 -2.15 5.65 -3.23
C ILE A 412 -0.75 6.26 -3.34
N ILE A 413 0.31 5.44 -3.32
CA ILE A 413 1.68 5.94 -3.45
C ILE A 413 1.85 6.71 -4.76
N LEU A 414 1.41 6.15 -5.90
CA LEU A 414 1.51 6.84 -7.18
C LEU A 414 0.69 8.15 -7.18
N SER A 415 -0.57 8.12 -6.74
CA SER A 415 -1.41 9.34 -6.76
C SER A 415 -0.86 10.45 -5.87
N LYS A 416 -0.27 10.13 -4.71
CA LYS A 416 0.20 11.11 -3.73
C LYS A 416 1.64 11.58 -3.95
N VAL A 417 2.53 10.71 -4.41
CA VAL A 417 3.92 11.08 -4.65
C VAL A 417 4.00 11.92 -5.93
N PRO A 418 4.41 13.19 -5.85
CA PRO A 418 4.39 14.09 -6.99
C PRO A 418 5.32 13.58 -8.09
N MET A 419 4.87 13.65 -9.35
CA MET A 419 5.76 13.41 -10.47
C MET A 419 6.86 14.48 -10.48
N HIS A 420 8.11 14.03 -10.37
CA HIS A 420 9.25 14.93 -10.29
C HIS A 420 9.41 15.69 -11.60
N LEU A 421 9.11 16.99 -11.59
CA LEU A 421 9.25 17.87 -12.75
C LEU A 421 9.65 19.30 -12.38
N VAL A 422 10.31 19.48 -11.24
CA VAL A 422 10.82 20.79 -10.81
C VAL A 422 12.26 20.67 -10.32
N LYS A 423 13.20 21.21 -11.10
CA LYS A 423 14.56 21.47 -10.65
C LYS A 423 14.56 22.85 -9.98
N GLN A 424 14.10 22.92 -8.72
CA GLN A 424 14.19 24.17 -7.98
C GLN A 424 15.66 24.54 -7.82
N SER A 425 16.00 25.73 -8.32
CA SER A 425 17.39 26.19 -8.47
C SER A 425 17.83 27.11 -7.33
N ASN A 426 17.05 27.26 -6.25
CA ASN A 426 17.45 28.09 -5.10
C ASN A 426 18.24 27.26 -4.07
N PRO A 427 19.57 27.50 -3.93
CA PRO A 427 20.39 26.76 -2.98
C PRO A 427 19.98 26.95 -1.52
N GLU A 428 19.44 28.12 -1.16
CA GLU A 428 19.02 28.44 0.22
C GLU A 428 17.83 27.58 0.66
N HIS A 429 16.86 27.37 -0.24
CA HIS A 429 15.72 26.49 0.03
C HIS A 429 16.17 25.04 0.19
N LEU A 430 17.10 24.59 -0.66
CA LEU A 430 17.65 23.25 -0.56
C LEU A 430 18.42 23.05 0.75
N GLU A 431 19.20 24.05 1.19
CA GLU A 431 19.92 23.99 2.46
C GLU A 431 18.97 23.87 3.65
N TYR A 432 17.91 24.69 3.70
CA TYR A 432 16.86 24.58 4.72
C TYR A 432 16.21 23.19 4.72
N ASN A 433 15.79 22.71 3.54
CA ASN A 433 15.12 21.42 3.42
C ASN A 433 16.03 20.26 3.82
N VAL A 434 17.29 20.26 3.41
CA VAL A 434 18.27 19.24 3.82
C VAL A 434 18.45 19.26 5.34
N GLN A 435 18.56 20.43 5.96
CA GLN A 435 18.71 20.55 7.40
C GLN A 435 17.46 20.02 8.13
N PHE A 436 16.27 20.42 7.69
CA PHE A 436 15.00 19.93 8.25
C PHE A 436 14.89 18.39 8.18
N VAL A 437 15.24 17.81 7.02
CA VAL A 437 15.25 16.35 6.85
C VAL A 437 16.29 15.68 7.75
N CYS A 438 17.47 16.27 7.92
CA CYS A 438 18.48 15.73 8.84
C CYS A 438 17.96 15.72 10.29
N ASP A 439 17.35 16.81 10.74
CA ASP A 439 16.91 16.94 12.12
C ASP A 439 15.69 16.04 12.41
N HIS A 440 14.65 16.10 11.58
CA HIS A 440 13.37 15.44 11.86
C HIS A 440 13.23 14.03 11.29
N TRP A 441 14.00 13.67 10.26
CA TRP A 441 14.00 12.30 9.76
C TRP A 441 15.21 11.52 10.25
N LEU A 442 16.43 11.99 9.96
CA LEU A 442 17.63 11.21 10.23
C LEU A 442 17.93 11.08 11.73
N LEU A 443 18.07 12.21 12.43
CA LEU A 443 18.48 12.22 13.85
C LEU A 443 17.40 11.65 14.76
N GLU A 444 16.16 12.12 14.63
CA GLU A 444 15.04 11.60 15.43
C GLU A 444 14.82 10.09 15.26
N GLN A 445 14.91 9.57 14.02
CA GLN A 445 14.76 8.13 13.77
C GLN A 445 15.96 7.32 14.27
N ALA A 446 17.19 7.83 14.14
CA ALA A 446 18.37 7.19 14.71
C ALA A 446 18.21 6.99 16.22
N ASP A 447 17.83 8.07 16.95
CA ASP A 447 17.60 8.04 18.39
C ASP A 447 16.41 7.14 18.78
N TYR A 448 15.36 7.11 17.97
CA TYR A 448 14.22 6.23 18.18
C TYR A 448 14.63 4.75 18.05
N PHE A 449 15.32 4.37 16.97
CA PHE A 449 15.73 3.00 16.73
C PHE A 449 16.78 2.53 17.73
N GLU A 450 17.73 3.38 18.13
CA GLU A 450 18.71 3.04 19.18
C GLU A 450 18.01 2.78 20.52
N ARG A 451 17.08 3.65 20.94
CA ARG A 451 16.32 3.43 22.19
C ARG A 451 15.48 2.16 22.13
N LYS A 452 14.83 1.89 21.00
CA LYS A 452 14.00 0.68 20.81
C LYS A 452 14.84 -0.59 20.82
N THR A 453 15.97 -0.62 20.14
CA THR A 453 16.87 -1.79 20.15
C THR A 453 17.38 -2.11 21.55
N HIS A 454 17.83 -1.11 22.30
CA HIS A 454 18.29 -1.30 23.68
C HIS A 454 17.17 -1.83 24.59
N LEU A 455 15.96 -1.26 24.47
CA LEU A 455 14.80 -1.69 25.26
C LEU A 455 14.37 -3.13 24.93
N LEU A 456 14.30 -3.50 23.65
CA LEU A 456 13.93 -4.85 23.23
C LEU A 456 15.02 -5.86 23.56
N SER A 457 16.30 -5.52 23.37
CA SER A 457 17.43 -6.40 23.71
C SER A 457 17.47 -6.73 25.20
N HIS A 458 17.29 -5.72 26.08
CA HIS A 458 17.25 -5.94 27.53
C HIS A 458 16.09 -6.84 27.94
N ARG A 459 14.91 -6.65 27.35
CA ARG A 459 13.75 -7.51 27.58
C ARG A 459 14.01 -8.94 27.10
N HIS A 460 14.59 -9.11 25.93
CA HIS A 460 14.92 -10.41 25.37
C HIS A 460 15.92 -11.17 26.26
N HIS A 461 17.00 -10.53 26.71
CA HIS A 461 17.97 -11.15 27.62
C HIS A 461 17.36 -11.58 28.96
N LYS A 462 16.53 -10.73 29.58
CA LYS A 462 15.81 -11.11 30.81
C LYS A 462 14.93 -12.34 30.60
N LEU A 463 14.25 -12.40 29.46
CA LEU A 463 13.36 -13.50 29.12
C LEU A 463 14.13 -14.81 28.87
N GLU A 464 15.29 -14.76 28.21
CA GLU A 464 16.15 -15.94 28.04
C GLU A 464 16.67 -16.47 29.40
N HIS A 465 17.04 -15.59 30.33
CA HIS A 465 17.42 -16.02 31.68
C HIS A 465 16.27 -16.69 32.43
N ILE A 466 15.04 -16.17 32.31
CA ILE A 466 13.85 -16.79 32.88
C ILE A 466 13.59 -18.16 32.24
N LYS A 467 13.74 -18.28 30.91
CA LYS A 467 13.61 -19.56 30.19
C LYS A 467 14.58 -20.60 30.73
N SER A 468 15.86 -20.25 30.85
CA SER A 468 16.88 -21.15 31.42
C SER A 468 16.55 -21.53 32.87
N ALA A 469 16.12 -20.59 33.70
CA ALA A 469 15.76 -20.85 35.08
C ALA A 469 14.56 -21.81 35.21
N LEU A 470 13.51 -21.63 34.41
CA LEU A 470 12.35 -22.51 34.36
C LEU A 470 12.73 -23.93 33.90
N PHE A 471 13.59 -24.04 32.89
CA PHE A 471 14.11 -25.32 32.41
C PHE A 471 14.90 -26.06 33.49
N VAL A 472 15.86 -25.39 34.14
CA VAL A 472 16.63 -25.96 35.25
C VAL A 472 15.72 -26.34 36.42
N SER A 473 14.73 -25.51 36.76
CA SER A 473 13.76 -25.81 37.81
C SER A 473 12.98 -27.11 37.52
N SER A 474 12.55 -27.32 36.27
CA SER A 474 11.87 -28.55 35.87
C SER A 474 12.76 -29.80 36.02
N ALA A 475 14.05 -29.69 35.69
CA ALA A 475 15.03 -30.77 35.87
C ALA A 475 15.30 -31.07 37.36
N VAL A 476 15.39 -30.04 38.20
CA VAL A 476 15.53 -30.19 39.66
C VAL A 476 14.30 -30.88 40.25
N MET A 477 13.09 -30.53 39.82
CA MET A 477 11.87 -31.20 40.28
C MET A 477 11.84 -32.68 39.89
N ALA A 478 12.31 -33.03 38.68
CA ALA A 478 12.46 -34.42 38.27
C ALA A 478 13.49 -35.17 39.15
N LEU A 479 14.63 -34.54 39.44
CA LEU A 479 15.64 -35.12 40.33
C LEU A 479 15.11 -35.33 41.76
N LEU A 480 14.37 -34.35 42.30
CA LEU A 480 13.73 -34.46 43.62
C LEU A 480 12.75 -35.64 43.66
N LEU A 481 11.98 -35.85 42.59
CA LEU A 481 11.08 -37.01 42.48
C LEU A 481 11.84 -38.33 42.41
N ILE A 482 13.02 -38.38 41.79
CA ILE A 482 13.85 -39.60 41.74
C ILE A 482 14.40 -39.94 43.12
N LEU A 483 14.90 -38.94 43.86
CA LEU A 483 15.59 -39.14 45.14
C LEU A 483 14.63 -39.29 46.33
N PHE A 484 13.51 -38.56 46.35
CA PHE A 484 12.65 -38.40 47.53
C PHE A 484 11.20 -38.83 47.30
N LYS A 485 10.94 -39.67 46.30
CA LYS A 485 9.58 -40.14 45.95
C LYS A 485 8.76 -40.64 47.13
N TYR A 486 9.34 -41.55 47.92
CA TYR A 486 8.67 -42.20 49.03
C TYR A 486 8.36 -41.23 50.18
N PRO A 487 9.34 -40.49 50.74
CA PRO A 487 9.04 -39.52 51.79
C PRO A 487 8.08 -38.39 51.34
N MET A 488 8.10 -37.99 50.07
CA MET A 488 7.13 -37.04 49.53
C MET A 488 5.69 -37.59 49.40
N THR A 489 5.52 -38.91 49.36
CA THR A 489 4.20 -39.53 49.32
C THR A 489 3.54 -39.47 50.70
N ASP A 490 4.34 -39.58 51.76
CA ASP A 490 3.89 -39.57 53.15
C ASP A 490 3.64 -38.15 53.69
N MET A 491 4.22 -37.12 53.07
CA MET A 491 3.96 -35.71 53.38
C MET A 491 2.65 -35.22 52.75
N GLN A 492 1.58 -35.19 53.54
CA GLN A 492 0.32 -34.55 53.18
C GLN A 492 0.42 -33.02 53.36
N ILE A 493 0.13 -32.26 52.30
CA ILE A 493 0.15 -30.80 52.33
C ILE A 493 -1.24 -30.26 52.65
N TYR A 494 -2.29 -30.83 52.03
CA TYR A 494 -3.68 -30.45 52.28
C TYR A 494 -4.64 -31.55 51.85
N ALA A 495 -5.50 -32.03 52.75
CA ALA A 495 -6.43 -33.15 52.51
C ALA A 495 -5.72 -34.33 51.79
N ASP A 496 -6.25 -34.80 50.65
CA ASP A 496 -5.71 -35.89 49.84
C ASP A 496 -4.54 -35.48 48.91
N ILE A 497 -4.06 -34.24 48.99
CA ILE A 497 -2.97 -33.73 48.16
C ILE A 497 -1.63 -33.92 48.88
N ASN A 498 -0.82 -34.86 48.39
CA ASN A 498 0.54 -35.08 48.85
C ASN A 498 1.57 -34.22 48.11
N ALA A 499 2.74 -34.02 48.75
CA ALA A 499 3.84 -33.25 48.18
C ALA A 499 4.28 -33.80 46.81
N LYS A 500 4.25 -35.13 46.63
CA LYS A 500 4.52 -35.78 45.35
C LYS A 500 3.63 -35.25 44.21
N SER A 501 2.31 -35.17 44.40
CA SER A 501 1.38 -34.75 43.35
C SER A 501 1.61 -33.30 42.93
N ILE A 502 1.94 -32.41 43.87
CA ILE A 502 2.30 -31.02 43.58
C ILE A 502 3.63 -30.94 42.82
N THR A 503 4.64 -31.70 43.22
CA THR A 503 5.94 -31.74 42.51
C THR A 503 5.78 -32.25 41.07
N VAL A 504 4.98 -33.30 40.86
CA VAL A 504 4.65 -33.81 39.51
C VAL A 504 3.87 -32.79 38.69
N LEU A 505 2.92 -32.08 39.31
CA LEU A 505 2.18 -31.01 38.65
C LEU A 505 3.12 -29.89 38.19
N LEU A 506 4.00 -29.40 39.07
CA LEU A 506 4.97 -28.35 38.73
C LEU A 506 5.97 -28.82 37.66
N MET A 507 6.44 -30.07 37.75
CA MET A 507 7.31 -30.68 36.73
C MET A 507 6.66 -30.69 35.34
N GLY A 508 5.33 -30.86 35.26
CA GLY A 508 4.59 -30.77 33.99
C GLY A 508 4.19 -29.35 33.58
N LEU A 509 3.82 -28.51 34.56
CA LEU A 509 3.30 -27.17 34.32
C LEU A 509 4.38 -26.20 33.83
N LEU A 510 5.59 -26.24 34.41
CA LEU A 510 6.66 -25.31 34.03
C LEU A 510 7.10 -25.48 32.57
N PRO A 511 7.40 -26.70 32.06
CA PRO A 511 7.72 -26.90 30.65
C PRO A 511 6.54 -26.56 29.73
N PHE A 512 5.31 -26.87 30.15
CA PHE A 512 4.12 -26.52 29.37
C PHE A 512 3.96 -25.01 29.20
N LEU A 513 4.05 -24.23 30.29
CA LEU A 513 3.99 -22.77 30.23
C LEU A 513 5.13 -22.17 29.39
N LEU A 514 6.33 -22.76 29.49
CA LEU A 514 7.47 -22.39 28.65
C LEU A 514 7.18 -22.63 27.17
N GLY A 515 6.56 -23.77 26.81
CA GLY A 515 6.15 -24.08 25.45
C GLY A 515 5.07 -23.12 24.91
N VAL A 516 4.03 -22.82 25.70
CA VAL A 516 3.01 -21.83 25.32
C VAL A 516 3.62 -20.46 25.10
N TRP A 517 4.56 -20.07 25.98
CA TRP A 517 5.26 -18.79 25.85
C TRP A 517 6.18 -18.75 24.63
N GLU A 518 6.87 -19.84 24.29
CA GLU A 518 7.72 -19.93 23.10
C GLU A 518 6.89 -19.83 21.80
N ILE A 519 5.73 -20.48 21.75
CA ILE A 519 4.77 -20.34 20.64
C ILE A 519 4.30 -18.89 20.53
N TYR A 520 3.97 -18.24 21.65
CA TYR A 520 3.57 -16.84 21.66
C TYR A 520 4.68 -15.91 21.14
N GLN A 521 5.92 -16.07 21.60
CA GLN A 521 7.06 -15.25 21.14
C GLN A 521 7.35 -15.44 19.66
N ASN A 522 7.28 -16.68 19.17
CA ASN A 522 7.46 -16.99 17.76
C ASN A 522 6.36 -16.35 16.89
N LYS A 523 5.10 -16.39 17.34
CA LYS A 523 3.97 -15.71 16.68
C LYS A 523 4.11 -14.18 16.72
N MET A 524 4.59 -13.62 17.82
CA MET A 524 4.91 -12.20 17.94
C MET A 524 6.16 -11.77 17.18
N ALA A 525 6.91 -12.71 16.59
CA ALA A 525 8.15 -12.51 15.85
C ALA A 525 9.11 -11.53 16.56
N VAL A 526 9.26 -11.68 17.88
CA VAL A 526 10.00 -10.71 18.71
C VAL A 526 11.48 -10.66 18.32
N LYS A 527 12.06 -11.79 17.92
CA LYS A 527 13.45 -11.87 17.47
C LYS A 527 13.65 -11.13 16.15
N GLU A 528 12.71 -11.30 15.22
CA GLU A 528 12.72 -10.65 13.91
C GLU A 528 12.48 -9.15 14.04
N LEU A 529 11.58 -8.74 14.94
CA LEU A 529 11.35 -7.34 15.27
C LEU A 529 12.60 -6.69 15.87
N LEU A 530 13.30 -7.37 16.78
CA LEU A 530 14.57 -6.90 17.32
C LEU A 530 15.64 -6.81 16.21
N TRP A 531 15.72 -7.80 15.33
CA TRP A 531 16.64 -7.79 14.20
C TRP A 531 16.37 -6.61 13.27
N GLN A 532 15.12 -6.38 12.88
CA GLN A 532 14.71 -5.24 12.05
C GLN A 532 15.10 -3.91 12.68
N TYR A 533 14.75 -3.69 13.96
CA TYR A 533 15.11 -2.44 14.64
C TYR A 533 16.63 -2.25 14.72
N ARG A 534 17.39 -3.33 14.86
CA ARG A 534 18.86 -3.28 14.86
C ARG A 534 19.40 -2.93 13.48
N THR A 535 18.86 -3.52 12.42
CA THR A 535 19.23 -3.18 11.04
C THR A 535 18.94 -1.71 10.75
N GLN A 536 17.74 -1.23 11.06
CA GLN A 536 17.37 0.18 10.89
C GLN A 536 18.27 1.11 11.72
N SER A 537 18.57 0.76 12.98
CA SER A 537 19.49 1.54 13.81
C SER A 537 20.90 1.64 13.19
N ILE A 538 21.42 0.56 12.60
CA ILE A 538 22.70 0.58 11.89
C ILE A 538 22.63 1.51 10.67
N LEU A 539 21.62 1.34 9.82
CA LEU A 539 21.43 2.16 8.60
C LEU A 539 21.38 3.66 8.89
N PHE A 540 20.57 4.06 9.88
CA PHE A 540 20.43 5.47 10.25
C PHE A 540 21.71 6.03 10.90
N ASN A 541 22.42 5.24 11.71
CA ASN A 541 23.69 5.67 12.30
C ASN A 541 24.81 5.79 11.25
N GLU A 542 24.88 4.89 10.27
CA GLU A 542 25.80 5.01 9.13
C GLU A 542 25.52 6.29 8.33
N ALA A 543 24.24 6.56 8.01
CA ALA A 543 23.86 7.78 7.31
C ALA A 543 24.21 9.05 8.11
N LYS A 544 24.01 9.05 9.43
CA LYS A 544 24.42 10.14 10.32
C LYS A 544 25.92 10.45 10.21
N GLN A 545 26.76 9.41 10.27
CA GLN A 545 28.21 9.57 10.11
C GLN A 545 28.58 10.10 8.71
N HIS A 546 27.93 9.61 7.66
CA HIS A 546 28.18 10.08 6.30
C HIS A 546 27.79 11.55 6.11
N ILE A 547 26.68 12.01 6.71
CA ILE A 547 26.27 13.42 6.66
C ILE A 547 27.27 14.33 7.37
N GLU A 548 27.84 13.91 8.50
CA GLU A 548 28.88 14.69 9.21
C GLU A 548 30.15 14.88 8.36
N THR A 549 30.49 13.91 7.52
CA THR A 549 31.65 13.98 6.61
C THR A 549 31.36 14.67 5.27
N ALA A 550 30.09 14.91 4.93
CA ALA A 550 29.70 15.48 3.65
C ALA A 550 29.97 17.00 3.61
N THR A 551 30.71 17.44 2.59
CA THR A 551 31.09 18.86 2.43
C THR A 551 30.14 19.65 1.54
N THR A 552 29.30 18.96 0.76
CA THR A 552 28.38 19.58 -0.21
C THR A 552 26.93 19.16 0.03
N LEU A 553 25.98 20.02 -0.32
CA LEU A 553 24.54 19.71 -0.28
C LEU A 553 24.18 18.51 -1.17
N GLU A 554 24.85 18.37 -2.32
CA GLU A 554 24.67 17.23 -3.23
C GLU A 554 25.03 15.91 -2.55
N GLN A 555 26.16 15.86 -1.85
CA GLN A 555 26.56 14.68 -1.08
C GLN A 555 25.57 14.35 0.03
N LYS A 556 25.09 15.36 0.77
CA LYS A 556 24.06 15.14 1.79
C LYS A 556 22.77 14.59 1.18
N CYS A 557 22.31 15.14 0.06
CA CYS A 557 21.14 14.63 -0.67
C CYS A 557 21.35 13.19 -1.15
N ALA A 558 22.55 12.84 -1.63
CA ALA A 558 22.87 11.49 -2.06
C ALA A 558 22.81 10.48 -0.89
N VAL A 559 23.37 10.83 0.27
CA VAL A 559 23.31 10.01 1.49
C VAL A 559 21.86 9.80 1.93
N LEU A 560 21.04 10.86 1.96
CA LEU A 560 19.62 10.76 2.31
C LEU A 560 18.82 9.91 1.32
N SER A 561 19.13 10.02 0.02
CA SER A 561 18.48 9.21 -1.03
C SER A 561 18.85 7.74 -0.90
N GLU A 562 20.10 7.43 -0.61
CA GLU A 562 20.55 6.06 -0.37
C GLU A 562 19.93 5.47 0.91
N LEU A 563 19.86 6.26 1.98
CA LEU A 563 19.17 5.88 3.22
C LEU A 563 17.70 5.54 2.94
N ALA A 564 16.99 6.37 2.16
CA ALA A 564 15.60 6.14 1.79
C ALA A 564 15.41 4.78 1.12
N GLU A 565 16.22 4.48 0.10
CA GLU A 565 16.13 3.23 -0.63
C GLU A 565 16.38 2.01 0.27
N ARG A 566 17.43 2.07 1.10
CA ARG A 566 17.78 0.98 2.02
C ARG A 566 16.71 0.79 3.09
N ALA A 567 16.17 1.88 3.63
CA ALA A 567 15.11 1.83 4.63
C ALA A 567 13.80 1.24 4.07
N LEU A 568 13.42 1.62 2.84
CA LEU A 568 12.25 1.06 2.14
C LEU A 568 12.43 -0.45 1.87
N LEU A 569 13.60 -0.86 1.37
CA LEU A 569 13.92 -2.27 1.14
C LEU A 569 13.79 -3.09 2.43
N GLU A 570 14.39 -2.63 3.52
CA GLU A 570 14.33 -3.30 4.82
C GLU A 570 12.89 -3.39 5.35
N ASN A 571 12.10 -2.32 5.18
CA ASN A 571 10.69 -2.34 5.56
C ASN A 571 9.91 -3.40 4.76
N TYR A 572 10.06 -3.42 3.44
CA TYR A 572 9.39 -4.39 2.55
C TYR A 572 9.79 -5.85 2.83
N ILE A 573 11.08 -6.11 3.06
CA ILE A 573 11.57 -7.44 3.46
C ILE A 573 10.96 -7.88 4.78
N TRP A 574 10.88 -6.98 5.77
CA TRP A 574 10.28 -7.30 7.06
C TRP A 574 8.80 -7.67 6.93
N ILE A 575 8.03 -6.96 6.10
CA ILE A 575 6.61 -7.26 5.85
C ILE A 575 6.43 -8.66 5.28
N ILE A 576 7.27 -9.07 4.32
CA ILE A 576 7.26 -10.41 3.72
C ILE A 576 7.41 -11.49 4.80
N HIS A 577 8.42 -11.35 5.66
CA HIS A 577 8.64 -12.30 6.75
C HIS A 577 7.49 -12.34 7.74
N ARG A 578 6.87 -11.18 8.00
CA ARG A 578 5.77 -11.06 8.97
C ARG A 578 4.47 -11.62 8.42
N TYR A 579 4.17 -11.42 7.14
CA TYR A 579 2.97 -11.93 6.48
C TYR A 579 2.90 -13.47 6.51
N HIS A 580 3.97 -14.16 6.12
CA HIS A 580 3.98 -15.63 6.04
C HIS A 580 3.79 -16.32 7.40
N ARG A 581 4.45 -15.84 8.45
CA ARG A 581 4.38 -16.45 9.79
C ARG A 581 2.99 -16.42 10.42
N GLU A 582 2.18 -15.44 10.04
CA GLU A 582 0.85 -15.26 10.62
C GLU A 582 -0.18 -16.17 9.97
N HIS A 583 -0.04 -16.40 8.65
CA HIS A 583 -0.90 -17.28 7.86
C HIS A 583 -0.58 -18.77 8.04
N GLU A 584 0.59 -19.11 8.59
CA GLU A 584 0.86 -20.47 9.04
C GLU A 584 -0.08 -20.81 10.22
N PRO A 585 -0.93 -21.85 10.15
CA PRO A 585 -1.67 -22.31 11.31
C PRO A 585 -0.68 -22.60 12.44
N PRO A 586 -1.05 -22.44 13.73
CA PRO A 586 -0.18 -22.87 14.82
C PRO A 586 0.10 -24.35 14.62
N ALA A 587 1.28 -24.67 14.10
CA ALA A 587 1.69 -26.05 13.92
C ALA A 587 1.69 -26.68 15.30
N ALA A 588 0.87 -27.72 15.47
CA ALA A 588 0.99 -28.63 16.59
C ALA A 588 2.29 -29.43 16.37
N GLY A 589 3.41 -28.82 16.75
CA GLY A 589 4.68 -29.49 16.95
C GLY A 589 4.74 -30.10 18.33
#